data_AF-A0A562R1S3-F1
#
_entry.id   AF-A0A562R1S3-F1
#
_cell.length_a   1.000
_cell.length_b   1.000
_cell.length_c   1.000
_cell.angle_alpha   90.00
_cell.angle_beta   90.00
_cell.angle_gamma   90.00
#
_symmetry.space_group_name_H-M   'P 1'
#
loop_
_entity.id
_entity.type
_entity.pdbx_description
1 polymer ?
#
loop_
_entity_poly.entity_id
_entity_poly.type
_entity_poly.pdbx_seq_one_letter_code
_entity_poly.pdbx_strand_id
1 'polypeptide(L)' 'MDQPWRLVSGQTLLHRGWDEACVLFNDLSGDTHLLTAEAMVLLLALRDGDIDADELSAPELAEPLAALQRLDLIEPVP' A
#
# COMPACT_ATOMS: atom_id res chain seq x y z
N MET A 1 10.82 12.13 -11.20
CA MET A 1 11.10 12.00 -9.76
C MET A 1 10.94 10.54 -9.46
N ASP A 2 12.00 9.90 -8.97
CA ASP A 2 11.98 8.46 -8.72
C ASP A 2 11.17 8.21 -7.44
N GLN A 3 10.14 7.39 -7.55
CA GLN A 3 9.23 7.10 -6.44
C GLN A 3 9.90 6.08 -5.50
N PRO A 4 10.07 6.36 -4.20
CA PRO A 4 10.89 5.52 -3.29
C PRO A 4 10.23 4.18 -2.93
N TRP A 5 8.94 4.03 -3.23
CA TRP A 5 8.14 2.83 -2.97
C TRP A 5 7.36 2.45 -4.20
N ARG A 6 7.07 1.16 -4.36
CA ARG A 6 6.18 0.65 -5.39
C ARG A 6 5.36 -0.52 -4.85
N LEU A 7 4.23 -0.83 -5.50
CA LEU A 7 3.54 -2.09 -5.26
C LEU A 7 4.45 -3.26 -5.62
N VAL A 8 4.36 -4.34 -4.85
CA VAL A 8 4.97 -5.62 -5.24
C VAL A 8 4.33 -6.08 -6.56
N SER A 9 5.17 -6.48 -7.52
CA SER A 9 4.72 -6.87 -8.85
C SER A 9 3.70 -8.03 -8.77
N GLY A 10 2.57 -7.87 -9.47
CA GLY A 10 1.49 -8.85 -9.48
C GLY A 10 0.35 -8.59 -8.48
N GLN A 11 0.50 -7.63 -7.56
CA GLN A 11 -0.61 -7.19 -6.70
C GLN A 11 -1.71 -6.55 -7.54
N THR A 12 -2.91 -7.14 -7.50
CA THR A 12 -4.13 -6.60 -8.11
C THR A 12 -4.86 -5.65 -7.17
N LEU A 13 -4.54 -5.73 -5.87
CA LEU A 13 -5.23 -5.05 -4.79
C LEU A 13 -6.73 -5.37 -4.77
N LEU A 14 -7.12 -6.63 -4.96
CA LEU A 14 -8.53 -7.01 -4.83
C LEU A 14 -9.01 -6.77 -3.40
N HIS A 15 -10.03 -5.93 -3.23
CA HIS A 15 -10.44 -5.47 -1.91
C HIS A 15 -11.94 -5.21 -1.81
N ARG A 16 -12.43 -5.19 -0.57
CA ARG A 16 -13.78 -4.76 -0.22
C ARG A 16 -13.71 -3.86 1.01
N GLY A 17 -14.18 -2.62 0.84
CA GLY A 17 -14.21 -1.61 1.89
C GLY A 17 -15.58 -1.43 2.54
N TRP A 18 -15.53 -0.89 3.75
CA TRP A 18 -16.61 -0.23 4.49
C TRP A 18 -16.05 1.08 5.06
N ASP A 19 -16.82 1.81 5.87
CA ASP A 19 -16.49 3.18 6.31
C ASP A 19 -15.05 3.37 6.81
N GLU A 20 -14.58 2.56 7.76
CA GLU A 20 -13.26 2.76 8.39
C GLU A 20 -12.24 1.64 8.10
N ALA A 21 -12.64 0.61 7.36
CA ALA A 21 -11.81 -0.58 7.17
C ALA A 21 -12.00 -1.20 5.80
N CYS A 22 -10.96 -1.88 5.35
CA CYS A 22 -10.94 -2.60 4.09
C CYS A 22 -10.35 -3.99 4.28
N VAL A 23 -11.03 -4.99 3.74
CA VAL A 23 -10.46 -6.32 3.62
C VAL A 23 -9.82 -6.44 2.24
N LEU A 24 -8.52 -6.77 2.21
CA LEU A 24 -7.74 -6.90 0.98
C LEU A 24 -7.18 -8.32 0.85
N PHE A 25 -7.33 -8.90 -0.35
CA PHE A 25 -6.68 -10.15 -0.73
C PHE A 25 -5.26 -9.86 -1.20
N ASN A 26 -4.29 -10.57 -0.64
CA ASN A 26 -2.89 -10.46 -1.01
C ASN A 26 -2.57 -11.51 -2.08
N ASP A 27 -2.27 -11.05 -3.30
CA ASP A 27 -2.00 -11.94 -4.43
C ASP A 27 -0.71 -12.77 -4.25
N LEU A 28 0.22 -12.33 -3.41
CA LEU A 28 1.48 -13.05 -3.17
C LEU A 28 1.33 -14.16 -2.14
N SER A 29 0.74 -13.87 -0.99
CA SER A 29 0.60 -14.86 0.10
C SER A 29 -0.64 -15.74 -0.05
N GLY A 30 -1.67 -15.26 -0.76
CA GLY A 30 -3.00 -15.86 -0.79
C GLY A 30 -3.84 -15.58 0.46
N ASP A 31 -3.34 -14.76 1.39
CA ASP A 31 -4.04 -14.39 2.61
C ASP A 31 -4.97 -13.19 2.38
N THR A 32 -5.87 -12.98 3.34
CA THR A 32 -6.74 -11.81 3.40
C THR A 32 -6.42 -11.00 4.64
N HIS A 33 -6.12 -9.71 4.46
CA HIS A 33 -5.74 -8.81 5.54
C HIS A 33 -6.80 -7.74 5.77
N LEU A 34 -7.02 -7.41 7.04
CA LEU A 34 -7.79 -6.23 7.41
C LEU A 34 -6.84 -5.03 7.44
N LEU A 35 -7.15 -4.03 6.62
CA LEU A 35 -6.47 -2.74 6.54
C LEU A 35 -7.41 -1.64 7.02
N THR A 36 -6.84 -0.52 7.46
CA THR A 36 -7.62 0.70 7.66
C THR A 36 -7.96 1.34 6.31
N ALA A 37 -8.96 2.22 6.28
CA ALA A 37 -9.30 2.96 5.07
C ALA A 37 -8.11 3.78 4.53
N GLU A 38 -7.33 4.40 5.42
CA GLU A 38 -6.17 5.23 5.05
C GLU A 38 -5.06 4.40 4.40
N ALA A 39 -4.77 3.22 4.94
CA ALA A 39 -3.79 2.31 4.35
C ALA A 39 -4.22 1.84 2.96
N MET A 40 -5.52 1.60 2.75
CA MET A 40 -6.06 1.26 1.44
C MET A 40 -5.95 2.43 0.46
N VAL A 41 -6.27 3.67 0.90
CA VAL A 41 -6.11 4.87 0.08
C VAL A 41 -4.66 5.06 -0.36
N LEU A 42 -3.69 4.86 0.54
CA LEU A 42 -2.27 4.94 0.21
C LEU A 42 -1.86 3.92 -0.86
N LEU A 43 -2.33 2.67 -0.77
CA LEU A 43 -2.06 1.65 -1.78
C LEU A 43 -2.65 2.02 -3.15
N LEU A 44 -3.86 2.60 -3.19
CA LEU A 44 -4.50 3.04 -4.44
C LEU A 44 -3.77 4.24 -5.05
N ALA A 45 -3.41 5.23 -4.23
CA ALA A 45 -2.64 6.39 -4.68
C ALA A 45 -1.26 5.96 -5.23
N LEU A 46 -0.60 5.01 -4.56
CA LEU A 46 0.66 4.43 -5.05
C LEU A 46 0.49 3.70 -6.38
N ARG A 47 -0.59 2.93 -6.55
CA ARG A 47 -0.92 2.23 -7.81
C ARG A 47 -1.12 3.21 -8.96
N ASP A 48 -1.90 4.27 -8.70
CA ASP A 48 -2.39 5.18 -9.73
C ASP A 48 -1.38 6.30 -10.02
N GLY A 49 -0.32 6.41 -9.22
CA GLY A 49 0.74 7.42 -9.36
C GLY A 49 0.32 8.80 -8.82
N ASP A 50 -0.70 8.83 -7.97
CA ASP A 50 -1.30 10.05 -7.40
C ASP A 50 -0.59 10.54 -6.13
N ILE A 51 0.47 9.86 -5.70
CA ILE A 51 1.34 10.26 -4.59
C ILE A 51 2.78 10.35 -5.06
N ASP A 52 3.44 11.46 -4.75
CA ASP A 52 4.82 11.71 -5.18
C ASP A 52 5.88 11.25 -4.17
N ALA A 53 7.16 11.44 -4.53
CA ALA A 53 8.28 10.98 -3.73
C ALA A 53 8.47 11.77 -2.42
N ASP A 54 8.12 13.06 -2.41
CA ASP A 54 8.25 13.91 -1.24
C ASP A 54 7.15 13.55 -0.23
N GLU A 55 5.93 13.34 -0.71
CA GLU A 55 4.81 12.87 0.10
C GLU A 55 5.09 11.48 0.71
N LEU A 56 5.60 10.54 -0.08
CA LEU A 56 5.98 9.20 0.40
C LEU A 56 7.13 9.20 1.42
N SER A 57 7.93 10.27 1.45
CA SER A 57 9.04 10.43 2.40
C SER A 57 8.60 11.11 3.70
N ALA A 58 7.33 11.48 3.83
CA ALA A 58 6.82 12.16 5.01
C ALA A 58 6.91 11.24 6.25
N PRO A 59 7.41 11.73 7.41
CA PRO A 59 7.62 10.90 8.61
C PRO A 59 6.37 10.18 9.11
N GLU A 60 5.19 10.77 8.92
CA GLU A 60 3.90 10.18 9.28
C GLU A 60 3.54 8.91 8.49
N LEU A 61 4.14 8.71 7.31
CA LEU A 61 3.92 7.52 6.49
C LEU A 61 4.90 6.39 6.79
N ALA A 62 5.93 6.61 7.61
CA ALA A 62 6.94 5.60 7.91
C ALA A 62 6.35 4.31 8.49
N GLU A 63 5.45 4.42 9.48
CA GLU A 63 4.79 3.27 10.10
C GLU A 63 3.78 2.58 9.17
N PRO A 64 2.86 3.30 8.49
CA PRO A 64 2.00 2.70 7.46
C PRO A 64 2.78 1.97 6.36
N LEU A 65 3.83 2.57 5.82
CA LEU A 65 4.65 1.96 4.76
C LEU A 65 5.36 0.70 5.28
N ALA A 66 5.94 0.75 6.47
CA ALA A 66 6.54 -0.44 7.10
C ALA A 66 5.50 -1.55 7.35
N ALA A 67 4.27 -1.20 7.74
CA ALA A 67 3.20 -2.17 7.92
C ALA A 67 2.79 -2.82 6.59
N LEU A 68 2.62 -2.04 5.52
CA LEU A 68 2.29 -2.54 4.19
C LEU A 68 3.42 -3.39 3.60
N GLN A 69 4.67 -3.02 3.86
CA GLN A 69 5.85 -3.79 3.44
C GLN A 69 5.91 -5.16 4.15
N ARG A 70 5.62 -5.22 5.46
CA ARG A 70 5.57 -6.50 6.20
C ARG A 70 4.48 -7.45 5.71
N LEU A 71 3.49 -6.94 4.98
CA LEU A 71 2.45 -7.72 4.33
C LEU A 71 2.79 -8.03 2.86
N ASP A 72 3.99 -7.73 2.38
CA ASP A 72 4.41 -7.93 0.99
C ASP A 72 3.47 -7.27 -0.05
N LEU A 73 2.86 -6.13 0.33
CA LEU A 73 2.01 -5.34 -0.56
C LEU A 73 2.82 -4.30 -1.34
N ILE A 74 3.87 -3.76 -0.70
CA ILE A 74 4.79 -2.79 -1.28
C ILE A 74 6.24 -3.18 -1.03
N GLU A 75 7.14 -2.65 -1.85
CA GLU A 75 8.58 -2.79 -1.71
C GLU A 75 9.30 -1.46 -2.03
N PRO A 76 10.47 -1.21 -1.42
CA PRO A 76 11.27 -0.05 -1.77
C PRO A 76 11.81 -0.18 -3.20
N VAL A 77 11.91 0.95 -3.90
CA VAL A 77 12.57 1.00 -5.20
C VAL A 77 14.09 1.11 -4.97
N PRO A 78 14.92 0.28 -5.64
CA PRO A 78 16.37 0.32 -5.50
C PRO A 78 17.03 1.58 -6.04
#